data_AF-A0A3N5LBN9-F1
#
_entry.id   AF-A0A3N5LBN9-F1
#
_cell.length_a   1.000
_cell.length_b   1.000
_cell.length_c   1.000
_cell.angle_alpha   90.00
_cell.angle_beta   90.00
_cell.angle_gamma   90.00
#
_symmetry.space_group_name_H-M   'P 1'
#
loop_
_entity.id
_entity.type
_entity.pdbx_description
1 polymer ?
#
loop_
_entity_poly.entity_id
_entity_poly.type
_entity_poly.pdbx_seq_one_letter_code
_entity_poly.pdbx_strand_id
1 'polypeptide(L)'
;MLVTVAIEIGDDEGPAISETQTIVYTDAVPAVGSDADAPVPNAEWEGEVATDTVRLFRFSALTFNGHRIHYDEAYTTGEESYRGLVVHGPLTAILLAEMARARGIAGRAFHFHGRTPPVCG
;
A
#
# COMPACT_ATOMS: atom_id res chain seq x y z
N MET A 1 8.66 -3.76 -15.45
CA MET A 1 7.62 -3.16 -16.30
C MET A 1 6.69 -2.30 -15.43
N LEU A 2 6.33 -1.10 -15.90
CA LEU A 2 5.29 -0.30 -15.26
C LEU A 2 3.98 -0.52 -16.03
N VAL A 3 2.90 -0.75 -15.29
CA VAL A 3 1.55 -0.89 -15.84
C VAL A 3 0.68 0.16 -15.18
N THR A 4 0.03 1.00 -15.98
CA THR A 4 -0.95 1.98 -15.48
C THR A 4 -2.36 1.45 -15.73
N VAL A 5 -3.16 1.42 -14.68
CA VAL A 5 -4.58 1.05 -14.71
C VAL A 5 -5.38 2.30 -14.40
N ALA A 6 -6.34 2.64 -15.26
CA ALA A 6 -7.33 3.68 -15.01
C ALA A 6 -8.68 3.03 -14.71
N ILE A 7 -9.34 3.50 -13.66
CA ILE A 7 -10.65 3.02 -13.21
C ILE A 7 -11.58 4.21 -13.13
N GLU A 8 -12.75 4.09 -13.74
CA GLU A 8 -13.84 5.06 -13.60
C GLU A 8 -15.06 4.34 -13.05
N ILE A 9 -15.64 4.90 -11.99
CA ILE A 9 -16.87 4.39 -11.36
C ILE A 9 -17.88 5.51 -11.44
N GLY A 10 -19.01 5.27 -12.07
CA GLY A 10 -20.04 6.28 -12.31
C GLY A 10 -21.37 5.66 -12.72
N ASP A 11 -22.29 6.53 -13.09
CA ASP A 11 -23.59 6.19 -13.66
C ASP A 11 -23.77 6.89 -15.02
N ASP A 12 -25.01 6.99 -15.49
CA ASP A 12 -25.34 7.60 -16.78
C ASP A 12 -25.01 9.11 -16.83
N GLU A 13 -24.80 9.77 -15.69
CA GLU A 13 -24.39 11.19 -15.61
C GLU A 13 -22.86 11.38 -15.70
N GLY A 14 -22.09 10.30 -15.58
CA GLY A 14 -20.63 10.30 -15.71
C GLY A 14 -19.89 9.73 -14.49
N PRO A 15 -18.54 9.83 -14.47
CA PRO A 15 -17.74 9.26 -13.38
C PRO A 15 -17.92 10.02 -12.07
N ALA A 16 -18.36 9.31 -11.04
CA ALA A 16 -18.37 9.79 -9.66
C ALA A 16 -16.98 9.65 -9.02
N ILE A 17 -16.20 8.64 -9.44
CA ILE A 17 -14.84 8.37 -8.99
C ILE A 17 -13.98 8.08 -10.21
N SER A 18 -12.79 8.68 -10.26
CA SER A 18 -11.73 8.35 -11.20
C SER A 18 -10.46 8.01 -10.41
N GLU A 19 -9.83 6.91 -10.74
CA GLU A 19 -8.62 6.41 -10.09
C GLU A 19 -7.58 6.01 -11.14
N THR A 20 -6.31 6.32 -10.85
CA THR A 20 -5.17 5.87 -11.64
C THR A 20 -4.17 5.18 -10.73
N GLN A 21 -3.85 3.92 -11.04
CA GLN A 21 -2.86 3.12 -10.33
C GLN A 21 -1.67 2.84 -11.23
N THR A 22 -0.46 3.01 -10.72
CA THR A 22 0.78 2.59 -11.40
C THR A 22 1.38 1.41 -10.66
N ILE A 23 1.39 0.25 -11.30
CA ILE A 23 1.83 -1.03 -10.73
C ILE A 23 3.18 -1.41 -11.33
N VAL A 24 4.11 -1.81 -10.47
CA VAL A 24 5.42 -2.31 -10.87
C VAL A 24 5.36 -3.83 -10.96
N TYR A 25 5.54 -4.38 -12.16
CA TYR A 25 5.80 -5.80 -12.37
C TYR A 25 7.30 -5.98 -12.56
N THR A 26 7.94 -6.72 -11.68
CA THR A 26 9.39 -6.85 -11.70
C THR A 26 9.81 -8.24 -11.26
N ASP A 27 10.79 -8.81 -11.96
CA ASP A 27 11.52 -10.00 -11.52
C ASP A 27 12.76 -9.61 -10.68
N ALA A 28 12.99 -8.31 -10.50
CA ALA A 28 14.07 -7.82 -9.66
C ALA A 28 13.80 -8.18 -8.21
N VAL A 29 14.81 -8.75 -7.56
CA VAL A 29 14.85 -8.91 -6.11
C VAL A 29 14.70 -7.52 -5.49
N PRO A 30 13.80 -7.32 -4.50
CA PRO A 30 13.67 -6.05 -3.82
C PRO A 30 15.05 -5.59 -3.34
N ALA A 31 15.42 -4.34 -3.64
CA ALA A 31 16.63 -3.75 -3.08
C ALA A 31 16.40 -3.57 -1.57
N VAL A 32 16.72 -4.60 -0.79
CA VAL A 32 16.62 -4.55 0.66
C VAL A 32 17.68 -3.58 1.16
N GLY A 33 17.27 -2.35 1.49
CA GLY A 33 18.06 -1.45 2.33
C GLY A 33 18.70 -0.22 1.70
N SER A 34 18.34 0.24 0.49
CA SER A 34 18.91 1.53 0.01
C SER A 34 18.19 2.77 0.57
N ASP A 35 16.86 2.69 0.77
CA ASP A 35 16.03 3.87 1.05
C ASP A 35 15.45 3.89 2.48
N ALA A 36 15.64 2.82 3.25
CA ALA A 36 15.15 2.74 4.64
C ALA A 36 15.82 3.77 5.57
N ASP A 37 17.00 4.28 5.18
CA ASP A 37 17.77 5.29 5.93
C ASP A 37 17.54 6.73 5.42
N ALA A 38 16.65 6.93 4.44
CA ALA A 38 16.29 8.28 4.04
C ALA A 38 15.62 8.99 5.25
N PRO A 39 16.06 10.21 5.62
CA PRO A 39 15.45 10.93 6.72
C PRO A 39 13.96 11.08 6.49
N VAL A 40 13.15 10.56 7.42
CA VAL A 40 11.71 10.82 7.41
C VAL A 40 11.54 12.31 7.70
N PRO A 41 10.87 13.08 6.82
CA PRO A 41 10.59 14.48 7.09
C PRO A 41 9.83 14.61 8.41
N ASN A 42 10.09 15.67 9.17
CA ASN A 42 9.31 15.94 10.38
C ASN A 42 7.83 16.02 10.02
N ALA A 43 7.03 15.14 10.61
CA ALA A 43 5.59 15.15 10.43
C ALA A 43 4.96 16.09 11.45
N GLU A 44 3.98 16.88 11.02
CA GLU A 44 3.17 17.68 11.95
C GLU A 44 2.29 16.77 12.83
N TRP A 45 1.89 15.62 12.27
CA TRP A 45 1.07 14.63 12.96
C TRP A 45 1.57 13.23 12.67
N GLU A 46 1.47 12.39 13.68
CA GLU A 46 1.82 10.99 13.60
C GLU A 46 0.67 10.14 14.17
N GLY A 47 0.70 8.85 13.86
CA GLY A 47 -0.21 7.88 14.39
C GLY A 47 0.34 6.48 14.18
N GLU A 48 0.08 5.60 15.14
CA GLU A 48 0.55 4.22 15.11
C GLU A 48 -0.59 3.30 14.69
N VAL A 49 -0.29 2.37 13.79
CA VAL A 49 -1.23 1.35 13.34
C VAL A 49 -0.51 0.01 13.33
N ALA A 50 -0.88 -0.85 14.28
CA ALA A 50 -0.37 -2.21 14.31
C ALA A 50 -0.78 -2.97 13.04
N THR A 51 0.19 -3.61 12.40
CA THR A 51 -0.03 -4.57 11.32
C THR A 51 0.30 -5.96 11.84
N ASP A 52 -0.66 -6.87 11.73
CA ASP A 52 -0.50 -8.27 12.09
C ASP A 52 -0.98 -9.16 10.93
N THR A 53 -0.64 -10.44 11.02
CA THR A 53 -0.98 -11.44 9.99
C THR A 53 -2.48 -11.53 9.74
N VAL A 54 -3.31 -11.35 10.77
CA VAL A 54 -4.77 -11.41 10.66
C VAL A 54 -5.30 -10.23 9.85
N ARG A 55 -4.78 -9.02 10.09
CA ARG A 55 -5.13 -7.82 9.35
C ARG A 55 -4.71 -7.93 7.89
N LEU A 56 -3.47 -8.37 7.62
CA LEU A 56 -2.98 -8.54 6.25
C LEU A 56 -3.80 -9.59 5.50
N PHE A 57 -4.10 -10.73 6.13
CA PHE A 57 -4.95 -11.76 5.55
C PHE A 57 -6.36 -11.24 5.22
N ARG A 58 -7.02 -10.54 6.16
CA ARG A 58 -8.36 -9.98 5.95
C ARG A 58 -8.37 -8.95 4.82
N PHE A 59 -7.34 -8.11 4.74
CA PHE A 59 -7.24 -7.12 3.69
C PHE A 59 -7.05 -7.78 2.32
N SER A 60 -6.18 -8.78 2.21
CA SER A 60 -6.02 -9.62 1.02
C SER A 60 -7.34 -10.25 0.58
N ALA A 61 -8.11 -10.82 1.51
CA ALA A 61 -9.40 -11.43 1.20
C ALA A 61 -10.45 -10.41 0.74
N LEU A 62 -10.57 -9.26 1.41
CA LEU A 62 -11.57 -8.23 1.08
C LEU A 62 -11.29 -7.54 -0.25
N THR A 63 -10.02 -7.42 -0.63
CA THR A 63 -9.60 -6.71 -1.85
C THR A 63 -9.29 -7.66 -3.01
N PHE A 64 -9.47 -8.96 -2.81
CA PHE A 64 -9.04 -10.00 -3.76
C PHE A 64 -7.57 -9.88 -4.17
N ASN A 65 -6.73 -9.34 -3.27
CA ASN A 65 -5.30 -9.22 -3.48
C ASN A 65 -4.57 -10.42 -2.84
N GLY A 66 -4.50 -11.50 -3.61
CA GLY A 66 -3.97 -12.80 -3.17
C GLY A 66 -2.45 -12.96 -3.26
N HIS A 67 -1.67 -11.89 -3.41
CA HIS A 67 -0.22 -12.00 -3.51
C HIS A 67 0.39 -12.57 -2.22
N ARG A 68 1.22 -13.61 -2.35
CA ARG A 68 1.74 -14.39 -1.22
C ARG A 68 2.62 -13.57 -0.27
N ILE A 69 3.25 -12.50 -0.76
CA ILE A 69 4.08 -11.61 0.07
C ILE A 69 3.37 -11.04 1.31
N HIS A 70 2.03 -11.04 1.30
CA HIS A 70 1.21 -10.47 2.37
C HIS A 70 0.82 -11.48 3.46
N TYR A 71 0.94 -12.79 3.22
CA TYR A 71 0.43 -13.81 4.15
C TYR A 71 1.26 -15.09 4.26
N ASP A 72 2.21 -15.34 3.37
CA ASP A 72 3.05 -16.55 3.34
C ASP A 72 4.51 -16.16 3.62
N GLU A 73 4.92 -16.17 4.89
CA GLU A 73 6.23 -15.68 5.32
C GLU A 73 7.40 -16.46 4.70
N ALA A 74 7.25 -17.78 4.52
CA ALA A 74 8.27 -18.62 3.92
C ALA A 74 8.50 -18.23 2.46
N TYR A 75 7.43 -17.97 1.70
CA TYR A 75 7.53 -17.46 0.34
C TYR A 75 8.13 -16.05 0.31
N THR A 76 7.61 -15.15 1.14
CA THR A 76 8.02 -13.74 1.18
C THR A 76 9.52 -13.59 1.42
N THR A 77 10.06 -14.38 2.36
CA THR A 77 11.47 -14.33 2.76
C THR A 77 12.36 -15.20 1.87
N GLY A 78 11.90 -16.38 1.47
CA GLY A 78 12.71 -17.36 0.75
C GLY A 78 12.70 -17.19 -0.77
N GLU A 79 11.55 -16.83 -1.36
CA GLU A 79 11.41 -16.72 -2.82
C GLU A 79 11.53 -15.26 -3.28
N GLU A 80 10.90 -14.31 -2.56
CA GLU A 80 10.92 -12.89 -2.93
C GLU A 80 11.88 -12.03 -2.11
N SER A 81 12.64 -12.63 -1.18
CA SER A 81 13.76 -12.00 -0.44
C SER A 81 13.38 -10.76 0.39
N TYR A 82 12.10 -10.55 0.70
CA TYR A 82 11.71 -9.52 1.67
C TYR A 82 12.09 -9.95 3.09
N ARG A 83 12.26 -8.98 3.99
CA ARG A 83 12.65 -9.26 5.39
C ARG A 83 11.54 -9.87 6.26
N GLY A 84 10.32 -9.92 5.75
CA GLY A 84 9.11 -10.39 6.42
C GLY A 84 7.90 -10.05 5.57
N LEU A 85 6.70 -10.35 6.07
CA LEU A 85 5.46 -10.05 5.35
C LEU A 85 5.37 -8.58 4.97
N VAL A 86 4.98 -8.29 3.74
CA VAL A 86 4.89 -6.93 3.22
C VAL A 86 3.50 -6.37 3.46
N VAL A 87 3.40 -5.15 3.99
CA VAL A 87 2.13 -4.44 4.11
C VAL A 87 1.67 -3.95 2.74
N HIS A 88 0.39 -4.13 2.40
CA HIS A 88 -0.15 -3.70 1.12
C HIS A 88 -0.02 -2.18 0.93
N GLY A 89 0.46 -1.74 -0.22
CA GLY A 89 0.46 -0.31 -0.60
C GLY A 89 -0.93 0.33 -0.46
N PRO A 90 -2.01 -0.29 -0.99
CA PRO A 90 -3.38 0.20 -0.81
C PRO A 90 -3.85 0.28 0.66
N LEU A 91 -3.40 -0.63 1.53
CA LEU A 91 -3.73 -0.55 2.96
C LEU A 91 -3.07 0.70 3.58
N THR A 92 -1.80 0.94 3.29
CA THR A 92 -1.08 2.15 3.75
C THR A 92 -1.77 3.42 3.24
N ALA A 93 -2.14 3.46 1.96
CA ALA A 93 -2.86 4.57 1.35
C ALA A 93 -4.19 4.88 2.09
N ILE A 94 -4.99 3.85 2.35
CA ILE A 94 -6.27 3.98 3.07
C ILE A 94 -6.05 4.47 4.50
N LEU A 95 -5.05 3.95 5.22
CA LEU A 95 -4.75 4.38 6.59
C LEU A 95 -4.34 5.86 6.64
N LEU A 96 -3.54 6.33 5.67
CA LEU A 96 -3.16 7.74 5.56
C LEU A 96 -4.36 8.63 5.23
N ALA A 97 -5.21 8.21 4.29
CA ALA A 97 -6.44 8.93 3.96
C ALA A 97 -7.40 9.01 5.15
N GLU A 98 -7.55 7.91 5.91
CA GLU A 98 -8.39 7.87 7.10
C GLU A 98 -7.83 8.75 8.23
N MET A 99 -6.50 8.80 8.40
CA MET A 99 -5.86 9.68 9.38
C MET A 99 -6.13 11.16 9.08
N ALA A 100 -6.10 11.55 7.79
CA ALA A 100 -6.45 12.88 7.33
C ALA A 100 -7.95 13.18 7.55
N ARG A 101 -8.82 12.24 7.16
CA ARG A 101 -10.28 12.35 7.35
C ARG A 101 -10.66 12.54 8.81
N ALA A 102 -10.07 11.76 9.71
CA ALA A 102 -10.31 11.86 11.16
C ALA A 102 -9.92 13.22 11.76
N ARG A 103 -9.06 13.97 11.08
CA ARG A 103 -8.65 15.34 11.43
C ARG A 103 -9.47 16.43 10.73
N GLY A 104 -10.53 16.05 10.01
CA GLY A 104 -11.37 16.98 9.27
C GLY A 104 -10.74 17.47 7.96
N ILE A 105 -9.64 16.87 7.51
CA ILE A 105 -9.07 17.15 6.20
C ILE A 105 -9.89 16.37 5.18
N ALA A 106 -10.76 17.08 4.46
CA ALA A 106 -11.54 16.55 3.36
C ALA A 106 -10.96 17.04 2.03
N GLY A 107 -10.78 16.13 1.08
CA GLY A 107 -10.29 16.43 -0.25
C GLY A 107 -11.11 15.72 -1.33
N ARG A 108 -11.16 16.30 -2.53
CA ARG A 108 -11.72 15.65 -3.72
C ARG A 108 -10.73 14.72 -4.43
N ALA A 109 -9.47 14.74 -3.99
CA ALA A 109 -8.39 13.97 -4.57
C ALA A 109 -7.41 13.53 -3.48
N PHE A 110 -6.81 12.36 -3.69
CA PHE A 110 -5.78 11.79 -2.84
C PHE A 110 -4.70 11.18 -3.74
N HIS A 111 -3.44 11.52 -3.48
CA HIS A 111 -2.29 10.97 -4.20
C HIS A 111 -1.40 10.24 -3.20
N PHE A 112 -1.03 9.00 -3.52
CA PHE A 112 -0.10 8.21 -2.74
C PHE A 112 1.01 7.64 -3.62
N HIS A 113 2.24 7.69 -3.12
CA HIS A 113 3.40 7.09 -3.76
C HIS A 113 4.22 6.31 -2.72
N GLY A 114 4.19 4.99 -2.80
CA GLY A 114 4.97 4.11 -1.93
C GLY A 114 6.44 4.11 -2.34
N ARG A 115 7.32 4.52 -1.45
CA ARG A 115 8.79 4.53 -1.68
C ARG A 115 9.44 3.23 -1.25
N THR A 116 9.11 2.77 -0.05
CA THR A 116 9.67 1.55 0.55
C THR A 116 8.52 0.73 1.13
N PRO A 117 8.43 -0.58 0.80
CA PRO A 117 7.39 -1.44 1.34
C PRO A 117 7.60 -1.64 2.85
N PRO A 118 6.61 -1.30 3.71
CA PRO A 118 6.69 -1.60 5.13
C PRO A 118 6.61 -3.11 5.37
N VAL A 119 7.32 -3.57 6.39
CA VAL A 119 7.26 -4.96 6.86
C VAL A 119 6.24 -5.04 8.00
N CYS A 120 5.48 -6.11 8.06
CA CYS A 120 4.53 -6.41 9.12
C CYS A 120 5.25 -6.56 10.47
N GLY A 121 4.64 -6.05 11.54
CA GLY A 121 5.24 -5.98 12.87
C GLY A 121 5.83 -4.61 13.12
#